data_AF-A0A7L2DV59-F1
#
_entry.id   AF-A0A7L2DV59-F1
#
_cell.length_a   1.000
_cell.length_b   1.000
_cell.length_c   1.000
_cell.angle_alpha   90.00
_cell.angle_beta   90.00
_cell.angle_gamma   90.00
#
_symmetry.space_group_name_H-M   'P 1'
#
loop_
_entity.id
_entity.type
_entity.pdbx_description
1 polymer ?
#
loop_
_entity_poly.entity_id
_entity_poly.type
_entity_poly.pdbx_seq_one_letter_code
_entity_poly.pdbx_strand_id
1 'polypeptide(L)'
;QVIAYSRHRYRILGETLDVAVGNCIDRLARLLQIPNAPSPGYNVEQLAKRYLKPLWDSPKNPEGAPEPRGGPKASFCVPQAVTPKLLESGEATPEDLCFSLQETAFAMLAEVTERALALTRARHLLLVGGVAC
;
A
#
# COMPACT_ATOMS: atom_id res chain seq x y z
N GLN A 1 -9.37 -9.88 -0.41
CA GLN A 1 -9.78 -11.25 -0.76
C GLN A 1 -9.78 -11.36 -2.27
N VAL A 2 -9.40 -12.53 -2.80
CA VAL A 2 -9.40 -12.85 -4.22
C VAL A 2 -10.32 -14.04 -4.43
N ILE A 3 -11.36 -13.85 -5.24
CA ILE A 3 -12.46 -14.80 -5.42
C ILE A 3 -12.57 -15.11 -6.90
N ALA A 4 -12.79 -16.39 -7.23
CA ALA A 4 -13.05 -16.83 -8.59
C ALA A 4 -14.28 -17.74 -8.66
N TYR A 5 -15.01 -17.64 -9.76
CA TYR A 5 -16.11 -18.56 -10.05
C TYR A 5 -15.59 -19.76 -10.83
N SER A 6 -15.75 -20.97 -10.27
CA SER A 6 -15.32 -22.21 -10.92
C SER A 6 -16.15 -23.40 -10.46
N ARG A 7 -16.51 -24.29 -11.40
CA ARG A 7 -17.36 -25.47 -11.16
C ARG A 7 -18.67 -25.10 -10.43
N HIS A 8 -19.38 -24.13 -11.01
CA HIS A 8 -20.67 -23.61 -10.54
C HIS A 8 -20.71 -22.98 -9.13
N ARG A 9 -19.55 -22.63 -8.56
CA ARG A 9 -19.47 -22.00 -7.22
C ARG A 9 -18.39 -20.92 -7.18
N TYR A 10 -18.60 -19.91 -6.34
CA TYR A 10 -17.55 -18.96 -5.95
C TYR A 10 -16.60 -19.62 -4.96
N ARG A 11 -15.29 -19.41 -5.16
CA ARG A 11 -14.23 -19.95 -4.33
C ARG A 11 -13.25 -18.84 -3.98
N ILE A 12 -12.82 -18.82 -2.72
CA ILE A 12 -11.76 -17.93 -2.25
C ILE A 12 -10.43 -18.57 -2.66
N LEU A 13 -9.63 -17.85 -3.45
CA LEU A 13 -8.30 -18.26 -3.89
C LEU A 13 -7.19 -17.63 -3.05
N GLY A 14 -7.48 -16.49 -2.40
CA GLY A 14 -6.57 -15.83 -1.50
C GLY A 14 -7.33 -14.90 -0.54
N GLU A 15 -6.91 -14.88 0.71
CA GLU A 15 -7.41 -13.95 1.71
C GLU A 15 -6.27 -13.48 2.61
N THR A 16 -6.51 -12.37 3.31
CA THR A 16 -5.58 -11.92 4.34
C THR A 16 -5.70 -12.82 5.57
N LEU A 17 -4.59 -13.10 6.24
CA LEU A 17 -4.56 -13.94 7.44
C LEU A 17 -4.81 -13.14 8.72
N ASP A 18 -4.61 -11.83 8.67
CA ASP A 18 -4.60 -10.96 9.83
C ASP A 18 -5.60 -9.80 9.70
N VAL A 19 -5.30 -8.81 8.86
CA VAL A 19 -6.02 -7.54 8.78
C VAL A 19 -6.26 -7.19 7.32
N ALA A 20 -7.46 -6.68 7.02
CA ALA A 20 -7.78 -6.17 5.71
C ALA A 20 -6.99 -4.89 5.40
N VAL A 21 -6.55 -4.73 4.15
CA VAL A 21 -5.74 -3.58 3.69
C VAL A 21 -6.37 -2.23 4.06
N GLY A 22 -7.69 -2.07 3.94
CA GLY A 22 -8.38 -0.83 4.33
C GLY A 22 -8.20 -0.51 5.81
N ASN A 23 -8.33 -1.50 6.70
CA ASN A 23 -8.11 -1.29 8.13
C ASN A 23 -6.63 -1.03 8.45
N CYS A 24 -5.70 -1.58 7.65
CA CYS A 24 -4.27 -1.24 7.78
C CYS A 24 -4.04 0.25 7.49
N ILE A 25 -4.60 0.76 6.39
CA ILE A 25 -4.55 2.18 6.01
C ILE A 25 -5.19 3.05 7.09
N ASP A 26 -6.38 2.69 7.58
CA ASP A 26 -7.08 3.45 8.63
C ASP A 26 -6.30 3.47 9.96
N ARG A 27 -5.55 2.41 10.26
CA ARG A 27 -4.68 2.36 11.45
C ARG A 27 -3.48 3.29 11.29
N LEU A 28 -2.84 3.30 10.12
CA LEU A 28 -1.74 4.24 9.86
C LEU A 28 -2.24 5.69 9.91
N ALA A 29 -3.38 5.97 9.28
CA ALA A 29 -4.00 7.30 9.30
C ALA A 29 -4.25 7.81 10.73
N ARG A 30 -4.75 6.94 11.61
CA ARG A 30 -4.94 7.27 13.03
C ARG A 30 -3.63 7.50 13.78
N LEU A 31 -2.60 6.69 13.52
CA LEU A 31 -1.28 6.86 14.15
C LEU A 31 -0.63 8.19 13.75
N LEU A 32 -0.76 8.58 12.49
CA LEU A 32 -0.24 9.84 11.95
C LEU A 32 -1.17 11.04 12.21
N GLN A 33 -2.28 10.84 12.93
CA GLN A 33 -3.29 11.87 13.20
C GLN A 33 -3.82 12.57 11.93
N ILE A 34 -3.94 11.80 10.84
CA ILE A 34 -4.44 12.28 9.55
C ILE A 34 -5.96 12.52 9.64
N PRO A 35 -6.48 13.63 9.08
CA PRO A 35 -7.92 13.90 9.08
C PRO A 35 -8.72 12.81 8.35
N ASN A 36 -9.92 12.51 8.85
CA ASN A 36 -10.82 11.53 8.22
C ASN A 36 -11.58 12.07 7.00
N ALA A 37 -11.67 13.40 6.83
CA ALA A 37 -12.36 14.01 5.69
C ALA A 37 -11.35 14.36 4.57
N PRO A 38 -11.63 14.08 3.29
CA PRO A 38 -12.83 13.41 2.73
C PRO A 38 -12.86 11.88 2.95
N SER A 39 -11.70 11.23 3.01
CA SER A 39 -11.52 9.87 3.52
C SER A 39 -10.09 9.70 4.03
N PRO A 40 -9.84 8.85 5.04
CA PRO A 40 -8.48 8.61 5.54
C PRO A 40 -7.58 8.02 4.44
N GLY A 41 -8.10 7.11 3.62
CA GLY A 41 -7.36 6.52 2.49
C GLY A 41 -6.91 7.55 1.46
N TYR A 42 -7.79 8.49 1.09
CA TYR A 42 -7.46 9.58 0.17
C TYR A 42 -6.31 10.44 0.74
N ASN A 43 -6.40 10.83 2.02
CA ASN A 43 -5.37 11.67 2.62
C ASN A 43 -4.02 10.97 2.74
N VAL A 44 -4.00 9.66 3.03
CA VAL A 44 -2.77 8.83 3.00
C VAL A 44 -2.15 8.81 1.60
N GLU A 45 -2.97 8.64 0.56
CA GLU A 45 -2.50 8.68 -0.84
C GLU A 45 -1.93 10.04 -1.22
N GLN A 46 -2.58 11.13 -0.79
CA GLN A 46 -2.09 12.48 -1.06
C GLN A 46 -0.75 12.76 -0.36
N LEU A 47 -0.51 12.19 0.83
CA LEU A 47 0.79 12.26 1.50
C LEU A 47 1.84 11.39 0.78
N ALA A 48 1.49 10.19 0.35
CA ALA A 48 2.37 9.34 -0.45
C ALA A 48 2.80 10.02 -1.76
N LYS A 49 1.91 10.75 -2.44
CA LYS A 49 2.25 11.54 -3.64
C LYS A 49 3.23 12.68 -3.35
N ARG A 50 3.21 13.26 -2.15
CA ARG A 50 4.18 14.30 -1.76
C ARG A 50 5.59 13.74 -1.64
N TYR A 51 5.75 12.49 -1.21
CA TYR A 51 7.04 11.81 -1.23
C TYR A 51 7.63 11.71 -2.64
N LEU A 52 6.78 11.45 -3.64
CA LEU A 52 7.20 11.31 -5.04
C LEU A 52 7.53 12.62 -5.75
N LYS A 53 7.06 13.77 -5.24
CA LYS A 53 7.19 15.06 -5.92
C LYS A 53 8.66 15.48 -6.16
N PRO A 54 9.55 15.42 -5.16
CA PRO A 54 10.97 15.70 -5.36
C PRO A 54 11.69 14.69 -6.28
N LEU A 55 11.19 13.45 -6.36
CA LEU A 55 11.74 12.42 -7.25
C LEU A 55 11.41 12.71 -8.72
N TRP A 56 10.23 13.29 -8.99
CA TRP A 56 9.76 13.59 -10.35
C TRP A 56 10.25 14.94 -10.89
N ASP A 57 10.40 15.94 -10.01
CA ASP A 57 10.87 17.28 -10.37
C ASP A 57 12.41 17.37 -10.52
N SER A 58 13.14 16.30 -10.16
CA SER A 58 14.58 16.23 -10.36
C SER A 58 14.90 15.92 -11.84
N PRO A 59 15.64 16.77 -12.56
CA PRO A 59 16.06 16.48 -13.91
C PRO A 59 16.98 15.25 -13.87
N LYS A 60 16.54 14.18 -14.54
CA LYS A 60 17.21 12.87 -14.62
C LYS A 60 18.73 13.01 -14.63
N ASN A 61 19.40 12.49 -13.61
CA ASN A 61 20.81 12.14 -13.70
C ASN A 61 20.88 10.76 -14.41
N PRO A 62 21.48 10.64 -15.60
CA PRO A 62 21.43 9.41 -16.40
C PRO A 62 22.24 8.22 -15.83
N GLU A 63 22.92 8.38 -14.69
CA GLU A 63 23.80 7.35 -14.10
C GLU A 63 23.48 6.95 -12.65
N GLY A 64 22.32 7.30 -12.12
CA GLY A 64 21.95 6.85 -10.78
C GLY A 64 20.51 7.18 -10.49
N ALA A 65 19.68 6.14 -10.42
CA ALA A 65 18.41 6.26 -9.73
C ALA A 65 18.68 6.94 -8.38
N PRO A 66 17.93 7.99 -7.99
CA PRO A 66 18.03 8.49 -6.63
C PRO A 66 17.72 7.31 -5.71
N GLU A 67 18.73 6.81 -4.99
CA GLU A 67 18.47 5.88 -3.90
C GLU A 67 17.44 6.55 -3.00
N PRO A 68 16.32 5.90 -2.67
CA PRO A 68 15.33 6.46 -1.78
C PRO A 68 16.08 6.85 -0.51
N ARG A 69 16.16 8.17 -0.22
CA ARG A 69 16.93 8.73 0.92
C ARG A 69 16.69 7.88 2.16
N GLY A 70 17.62 6.97 2.45
CA GLY A 70 17.61 6.09 3.62
C GLY A 70 16.22 5.62 4.07
N GLY A 71 15.31 5.33 3.14
CA GLY A 71 13.92 5.03 3.51
C GLY A 71 13.93 3.80 4.43
N PRO A 72 13.11 3.78 5.50
CA PRO A 72 13.08 2.62 6.37
C PRO A 72 12.85 1.38 5.51
N LYS A 73 13.61 0.31 5.79
CA LYS A 73 13.39 -1.04 5.24
C LYS A 73 12.06 -1.61 5.77
N ALA A 74 10.97 -0.90 5.52
CA ALA A 74 9.68 -1.10 6.12
C ALA A 74 8.96 -2.23 5.39
N SER A 75 9.24 -3.43 5.88
CA SER A 75 8.52 -4.66 5.59
C SER A 75 7.00 -4.45 5.78
N PHE A 76 6.22 -4.85 4.76
CA PHE A 76 4.76 -5.18 4.65
C PHE A 76 3.72 -4.37 5.45
N CYS A 77 3.96 -4.14 6.74
CA CYS A 77 3.16 -3.34 7.64
C CYS A 77 4.19 -2.74 8.58
N VAL A 78 4.42 -1.42 8.55
CA VAL A 78 5.15 -0.78 9.66
C VAL A 78 4.36 -1.15 10.92
N PRO A 79 4.89 -2.00 11.82
CA PRO A 79 4.10 -2.42 12.95
C PRO A 79 3.73 -1.16 13.73
N GLN A 80 2.50 -1.08 14.24
CA GLN A 80 2.07 0.05 15.08
C GLN A 80 3.06 0.33 16.24
N ALA A 81 3.82 -0.69 16.64
CA ALA A 81 4.85 -0.59 17.67
C ALA A 81 6.14 0.12 17.21
N VAL A 82 6.40 0.19 15.91
CA VAL A 82 7.64 0.72 15.31
C VAL A 82 7.40 2.10 14.70
N THR A 83 6.20 2.39 14.18
CA THR A 83 5.86 3.70 13.60
C THR A 83 6.16 4.87 14.55
N PRO A 84 5.75 4.86 15.84
CA PRO A 84 6.03 5.96 16.75
C PRO A 84 7.53 6.16 16.99
N LYS A 85 8.28 5.06 17.09
CA LYS A 85 9.73 5.08 17.31
C LYS A 85 10.48 5.69 16.12
N LEU A 86 10.05 5.38 14.90
CA LEU A 86 10.62 5.93 13.68
C LEU A 86 10.31 7.42 13.49
N LEU A 87 9.14 7.86 13.94
CA LEU A 87 8.76 9.27 13.95
C LEU A 87 9.54 10.05 15.02
N GLU A 88 9.70 9.48 16.22
CA GLU A 88 10.48 10.06 17.31
C GLU A 88 11.99 10.13 16.99
N SER A 89 12.53 9.14 16.29
CA SER A 89 13.94 9.13 15.86
C SER A 89 14.21 10.04 14.65
N GLY A 90 13.17 10.52 13.96
CA GLY A 90 13.29 11.31 12.74
C GLY A 90 13.84 10.52 11.55
N GLU A 91 13.93 9.20 11.64
CA GLU A 91 14.41 8.32 10.56
C GLU A 91 13.38 8.17 9.43
N ALA A 92 12.11 8.43 9.70
CA ALA A 92 11.05 8.35 8.70
C ALA A 92 10.07 9.53 8.83
N THR A 93 9.68 10.08 7.69
CA THR A 93 8.61 11.07 7.61
C THR A 93 7.24 10.39 7.46
N PRO A 94 6.14 11.07 7.83
CA PRO A 94 4.78 10.59 7.55
C PRO A 94 4.56 10.24 6.07
N GLU A 95 5.15 11.01 5.16
CA GLU A 95 5.09 10.78 3.71
C GLU A 95 5.79 9.49 3.30
N ASP A 96 6.99 9.21 3.84
CA ASP A 96 7.75 7.97 3.58
C ASP A 96 6.94 6.74 4.01
N LEU A 97 6.32 6.82 5.18
CA LEU A 97 5.53 5.74 5.75
C LEU A 97 4.26 5.47 4.93
N CYS A 98 3.57 6.53 4.48
CA CYS A 98 2.40 6.41 3.62
C CYS A 98 2.76 5.77 2.27
N PHE A 99 3.86 6.22 1.66
CA PHE A 99 4.33 5.68 0.38
C PHE A 99 4.74 4.22 0.50
N SER A 100 5.60 3.89 1.48
CA SER A 100 6.08 2.51 1.69
C SER A 100 4.94 1.54 1.99
N LEU A 101 3.93 1.96 2.76
CA LEU A 101 2.76 1.13 3.02
C LEU A 101 1.98 0.84 1.74
N GLN A 102 1.68 1.88 0.94
CA GLN A 102 0.89 1.73 -0.27
C GLN A 102 1.58 0.85 -1.31
N GLU A 103 2.86 1.12 -1.61
CA GLU A 103 3.62 0.35 -2.58
C GLU A 103 3.70 -1.12 -2.19
N THR A 104 4.03 -1.40 -0.93
CA THR A 104 4.14 -2.79 -0.48
C THR A 104 2.77 -3.46 -0.52
N ALA A 105 1.74 -2.85 0.09
CA ALA A 105 0.39 -3.43 0.17
C ALA A 105 -0.21 -3.71 -1.21
N PHE A 106 -0.12 -2.76 -2.14
CA PHE A 106 -0.68 -2.90 -3.48
C PHE A 106 0.14 -3.82 -4.38
N ALA A 107 1.48 -3.83 -4.26
CA ALA A 107 2.30 -4.79 -4.99
C ALA A 107 1.93 -6.24 -4.64
N MET A 108 1.69 -6.52 -3.36
CA MET A 108 1.33 -7.87 -2.91
C MET A 108 -0.08 -8.25 -3.31
N LEU A 109 -1.03 -7.30 -3.27
CA LEU A 109 -2.37 -7.54 -3.81
C LEU A 109 -2.34 -7.79 -5.31
N ALA A 110 -1.51 -7.06 -6.06
CA ALA A 110 -1.29 -7.28 -7.49
C ALA A 110 -0.69 -8.66 -7.74
N GLU A 111 0.35 -9.06 -7.00
CA GLU A 111 0.99 -10.37 -7.12
C GLU A 111 0.02 -11.53 -6.85
N VAL A 112 -0.74 -11.47 -5.74
CA VAL A 112 -1.73 -12.52 -5.41
C VAL A 112 -2.84 -12.56 -6.46
N THR A 113 -3.25 -11.40 -6.98
CA THR A 113 -4.25 -11.32 -8.05
C THR A 113 -3.71 -11.92 -9.35
N GLU A 114 -2.48 -11.63 -9.74
CA GLU A 114 -1.83 -12.19 -10.92
C GLU A 114 -1.72 -13.73 -10.83
N ARG A 115 -1.27 -14.25 -9.68
CA ARG A 115 -1.23 -15.70 -9.44
C ARG A 115 -2.61 -16.34 -9.56
N ALA A 116 -3.65 -15.68 -9.04
CA ALA A 116 -5.03 -16.17 -9.15
C ALA A 116 -5.58 -16.12 -10.58
N LEU A 117 -5.25 -15.07 -11.35
CA LEU A 117 -5.60 -14.97 -12.76
C LEU A 117 -4.91 -16.07 -13.58
N ALA A 118 -3.61 -16.31 -13.34
CA ALA A 118 -2.86 -17.38 -13.98
C ALA A 118 -3.46 -18.78 -13.66
N LEU A 119 -3.86 -19.02 -12.41
CA LEU A 119 -4.48 -20.28 -11.97
C LEU A 119 -5.85 -20.51 -12.61
N THR A 120 -6.66 -19.46 -12.76
CA THR A 120 -8.04 -19.55 -13.26
C THR A 120 -8.16 -19.39 -14.77
N ARG A 121 -7.11 -18.87 -15.43
CA ARG A 121 -7.12 -18.41 -16.83
C ARG A 121 -8.22 -17.39 -17.12
N ALA A 122 -8.64 -16.63 -16.12
CA ALA A 122 -9.62 -15.56 -16.29
C ALA A 122 -9.01 -14.43 -17.14
N ARG A 123 -9.81 -13.86 -18.04
CA ARG A 123 -9.41 -12.73 -18.90
C ARG A 123 -9.81 -11.37 -18.33
N HIS A 124 -10.69 -11.36 -17.33
CA HIS A 124 -11.24 -10.15 -16.74
C HIS A 124 -11.00 -10.18 -15.24
N LEU A 125 -10.61 -9.01 -14.71
CA LEU A 125 -10.48 -8.75 -13.29
C LEU A 125 -11.51 -7.69 -12.91
N LEU A 126 -12.25 -7.93 -11.83
CA LEU A 126 -13.14 -6.93 -11.23
C LEU A 126 -12.59 -6.57 -9.85
N LEU A 127 -12.19 -5.31 -9.68
CA LEU A 127 -11.81 -4.76 -8.39
C LEU A 127 -13.07 -4.24 -7.69
N VAL A 128 -13.27 -4.64 -6.44
CA VAL A 128 -14.44 -4.25 -5.63
C VAL A 128 -14.01 -3.85 -4.21
N GLY A 129 -14.86 -3.08 -3.54
CA GLY A 129 -14.66 -2.65 -2.15
C GLY A 129 -14.25 -1.19 -2.01
N GLY A 130 -14.27 -0.68 -0.78
CA GLY A 130 -14.04 0.75 -0.50
C GLY A 130 -12.62 1.25 -0.74
N VAL A 131 -11.64 0.35 -0.90
CA VAL A 131 -10.24 0.69 -1.21
C VAL A 131 -10.00 0.77 -2.73
N ALA A 132 -11.01 0.43 -3.54
CA ALA A 132 -10.92 0.49 -4.99
C ALA A 132 -11.22 1.90 -5.58
N CYS A 133 -11.39 2.91 -4.72
CA CYS A 133 -11.77 4.28 -5.09
C CYS A 133 -10.60 5.15 -5.52
#